data_AF-A0A925D398-F1
#
_entry.id   AF-A0A925D398-F1
#
_cell.length_a   1.000
_cell.length_b   1.000
_cell.length_c   1.000
_cell.angle_alpha   90.00
_cell.angle_beta   90.00
_cell.angle_gamma   90.00
#
_symmetry.space_group_name_H-M   'P 1'
#
loop_
_entity.id
_entity.type
_entity.pdbx_description
1 polymer ?
#
loop_
_entity_poly.entity_id
_entity_poly.type
_entity_poly.pdbx_seq_one_letter_code
_entity_poly.pdbx_strand_id
1 'polypeptide(L)'
;MIEKFLDSKKDKELPVNIHFKERNMVSGLFIYGSDYNELKSKNFWRIVSKMHMNEWLQTKNGNLAKIYNGISFTKLTEDKHS
;
A
#
# COMPACT_ATOMS: atom_id res chain seq x y z
N MET A 1 9.52 -9.42 -4.44
CA MET A 1 8.48 -9.49 -5.51
C MET A 1 7.53 -8.29 -5.44
N ILE A 2 7.06 -7.90 -4.24
CA ILE A 2 6.27 -6.68 -3.99
C ILE A 2 7.06 -5.40 -4.30
N GLU A 3 8.33 -5.35 -3.89
CA GLU A 3 9.22 -4.20 -4.16
C GLU A 3 9.35 -3.92 -5.65
N LYS A 4 9.55 -4.96 -6.47
CA LYS A 4 9.63 -4.81 -7.93
C LYS A 4 8.32 -4.29 -8.52
N PHE A 5 7.17 -4.69 -7.97
CA PHE A 5 5.87 -4.18 -8.41
C PHE A 5 5.73 -2.69 -8.08
N LEU A 6 6.14 -2.28 -6.87
CA LEU A 6 6.09 -0.89 -6.43
C LEU A 6 7.11 0.01 -7.16
N ASP A 7 8.29 -0.52 -7.46
CA ASP A 7 9.35 0.14 -8.22
C ASP A 7 8.98 0.28 -9.71
N SER A 8 8.36 -0.75 -10.28
CA SER A 8 7.85 -0.72 -11.65
C SER A 8 6.62 0.18 -11.83
N LYS A 9 5.97 0.61 -10.75
CA LYS A 9 4.84 1.53 -10.81
C LYS A 9 5.34 2.94 -11.09
N LYS A 10 5.01 3.47 -12.28
CA LYS A 10 5.32 4.87 -12.64
C LYS A 10 4.60 5.87 -11.73
N ASP A 11 3.39 5.53 -11.29
CA ASP A 11 2.57 6.39 -10.44
C ASP A 11 2.49 5.85 -9.02
N LYS A 12 3.40 6.36 -8.18
CA LYS A 12 3.43 6.08 -6.74
C LYS A 12 2.20 6.61 -5.98
N GLU A 13 1.37 7.41 -6.65
CA GLU A 13 0.17 8.05 -6.11
C GLU A 13 -1.11 7.27 -6.44
N LEU A 14 -1.03 6.20 -7.24
CA LEU A 14 -2.20 5.39 -7.58
C LEU A 14 -2.47 4.29 -6.54
N PRO A 15 -3.75 4.11 -6.13
CA PRO A 15 -4.13 2.99 -5.30
C PRO A 15 -3.81 1.64 -5.97
N VAL A 16 -3.55 0.66 -5.12
CA VAL A 16 -3.25 -0.72 -5.49
C VAL A 16 -4.28 -1.61 -4.80
N ASN A 17 -4.76 -2.60 -5.51
CA ASN A 17 -5.59 -3.68 -4.98
C ASN A 17 -4.67 -4.79 -4.46
N ILE A 18 -4.65 -4.96 -3.15
CA ILE A 18 -3.90 -5.99 -2.44
C ILE A 18 -4.83 -7.16 -2.14
N HIS A 19 -4.63 -8.29 -2.80
CA HIS A 19 -5.30 -9.53 -2.49
C HIS A 19 -4.53 -10.27 -1.40
N PHE A 20 -5.27 -10.81 -0.44
CA PHE A 20 -4.72 -11.60 0.66
C PHE A 20 -5.17 -13.05 0.54
N LYS A 21 -4.44 -13.96 1.18
CA LYS A 21 -4.80 -15.37 1.21
C LYS A 21 -6.00 -15.66 2.12
N GLU A 22 -6.08 -14.99 3.25
CA GLU A 22 -7.00 -15.31 4.35
C GLU A 22 -8.10 -14.25 4.57
N ARG A 23 -8.13 -13.18 3.77
CA ARG A 23 -9.04 -12.05 3.96
C ARG A 23 -9.41 -11.35 2.66
N ASN A 24 -10.40 -10.47 2.74
CA ASN A 24 -10.83 -9.62 1.63
C ASN A 24 -9.68 -8.77 1.08
N MET A 25 -9.72 -8.55 -0.25
CA MET A 25 -8.81 -7.62 -0.90
C MET A 25 -8.96 -6.22 -0.31
N VAL A 26 -7.86 -5.48 -0.28
CA VAL A 26 -7.82 -4.09 0.18
C VAL A 26 -7.33 -3.21 -0.95
N SER A 27 -8.09 -2.17 -1.26
CA SER A 27 -7.66 -1.12 -2.19
C SER A 27 -7.06 0.04 -1.38
N GLY A 28 -5.78 0.35 -1.63
CA GLY A 28 -5.11 1.42 -0.91
C GLY A 28 -3.79 1.87 -1.52
N LEU A 29 -3.31 3.01 -1.06
CA LEU A 29 -2.05 3.61 -1.48
C LEU A 29 -0.90 3.16 -0.59
N PHE A 30 0.19 2.70 -1.20
CA PHE A 30 1.43 2.45 -0.48
C PHE A 30 2.12 3.79 -0.17
N ILE A 31 2.42 4.02 1.10
CA ILE A 31 3.11 5.25 1.52
C ILE A 31 4.56 4.97 1.88
N TYR A 32 5.42 5.88 1.43
CA TYR A 32 6.86 5.85 1.64
C TYR A 32 7.20 6.87 2.74
N GLY A 33 7.25 6.41 3.99
CA GLY A 33 7.70 7.22 5.13
C GLY A 33 9.17 6.99 5.47
N SER A 34 9.67 7.64 6.52
CA SER A 34 11.04 7.45 7.03
C SER A 34 11.32 5.98 7.40
N ASP A 35 10.31 5.28 7.93
CA ASP A 35 10.41 3.87 8.33
C ASP A 35 10.29 2.88 7.16
N TYR A 36 10.13 3.37 5.93
CA TYR A 36 9.87 2.53 4.75
C TYR A 36 10.93 1.44 4.56
N ASN A 37 12.22 1.80 4.69
CA ASN A 37 13.31 0.83 4.53
C ASN A 37 13.29 -0.25 5.62
N GLU A 38 12.96 0.12 6.86
CA GLU A 38 12.89 -0.86 7.96
C GLU A 38 11.69 -1.80 7.77
N LEU A 39 10.52 -1.24 7.45
CA LEU A 39 9.31 -2.03 7.18
C LEU A 39 9.53 -2.96 6.00
N LYS A 40 10.08 -2.46 4.89
CA LYS A 40 10.44 -3.24 3.70
C LYS A 40 11.35 -4.42 4.01
N SER A 41 12.38 -4.22 4.83
CA SER A 41 13.29 -5.30 5.26
C SER A 41 12.55 -6.42 6.01
N LYS A 42 11.52 -6.06 6.77
CA LYS A 42 10.64 -6.98 7.51
C LYS A 42 9.42 -7.43 6.71
N ASN A 43 9.32 -7.11 5.42
CA ASN A 43 8.13 -7.33 4.56
C ASN A 43 6.85 -6.64 5.06
N PHE A 44 6.95 -5.59 5.85
CA PHE A 44 5.82 -4.77 6.23
C PHE A 44 5.60 -3.63 5.23
N TRP A 45 4.34 -3.34 4.97
CA TRP A 45 3.92 -2.32 4.02
C TRP A 45 2.87 -1.43 4.63
N ARG A 46 3.11 -0.13 4.58
CA ARG A 46 2.21 0.87 5.14
C ARG A 46 1.26 1.33 4.02
N ILE A 47 -0.02 1.05 4.20
CA ILE A 47 -1.04 1.24 3.17
C ILE A 47 -2.17 2.10 3.74
N VAL A 48 -2.49 3.18 3.05
CA VAL A 48 -3.64 4.04 3.33
C VAL A 48 -4.81 3.54 2.49
N SER A 49 -5.92 3.14 3.13
CA SER A 49 -7.11 2.72 2.38
C SER A 49 -7.64 3.85 1.50
N LYS A 50 -8.21 3.51 0.34
CA LYS A 50 -8.78 4.50 -0.61
C LYS A 50 -9.75 5.49 0.07
N MET A 51 -10.53 5.03 1.04
CA MET A 51 -11.44 5.87 1.83
C MET A 51 -10.75 6.97 2.67
N HIS A 52 -9.50 6.73 3.10
CA HIS A 52 -8.71 7.69 3.88
C HIS A 52 -7.64 8.41 3.04
N MET A 53 -7.49 8.09 1.75
CA MET A 53 -6.47 8.72 0.89
C MET A 53 -6.66 10.23 0.80
N ASN A 54 -7.89 10.71 0.60
CA ASN A 54 -8.18 12.15 0.52
C ASN A 54 -7.76 12.88 1.80
N GLU A 55 -8.11 12.32 2.95
CA GLU A 55 -7.75 12.89 4.25
C GLU A 55 -6.24 12.83 4.49
N TRP A 56 -5.57 11.75 4.09
CA TRP A 56 -4.12 11.64 4.17
C TRP A 56 -3.40 12.61 3.24
N LEU A 57 -3.91 12.86 2.03
CA LEU A 57 -3.31 13.83 1.11
C LEU A 57 -3.34 15.25 1.69
N GLN A 58 -4.39 15.61 2.44
CA GLN A 58 -4.50 16.92 3.08
C GLN A 58 -3.75 17.03 4.40
N THR A 59 -3.84 16.01 5.25
CA THR A 59 -3.30 16.06 6.63
C THR A 59 -1.92 15.43 6.77
N LYS A 60 -1.54 14.56 5.83
CA LYS A 60 -0.41 13.61 5.93
C LYS A 60 -0.38 12.81 7.22
N ASN A 61 -1.56 12.57 7.81
CA ASN A 61 -1.66 11.93 9.11
C ASN A 61 -1.34 10.43 9.02
N GLY A 62 -0.22 10.02 9.62
CA GLY A 62 0.24 8.63 9.64
C GLY A 62 -0.74 7.64 10.29
N ASN A 63 -1.69 8.11 11.11
CA ASN A 63 -2.72 7.27 11.74
C ASN A 63 -3.71 6.68 10.73
N LEU A 64 -3.85 7.30 9.56
CA LEU A 64 -4.73 6.83 8.48
C LEU A 64 -4.14 5.65 7.71
N ALA A 65 -2.83 5.43 7.87
CA ALA A 65 -2.12 4.35 7.24
C ALA A 65 -2.06 3.14 8.17
N LYS A 66 -2.43 1.98 7.64
CA LYS A 66 -2.31 0.71 8.36
C LYS A 66 -1.10 -0.05 7.85
N ILE A 67 -0.39 -0.69 8.78
CA ILE A 67 0.72 -1.58 8.44
C ILE A 67 0.15 -2.97 8.16
N TYR A 68 0.55 -3.53 7.02
CA TYR A 68 0.17 -4.87 6.60
C TYR A 68 1.42 -5.72 6.36
N ASN A 69 1.33 -7.01 6.67
CA ASN A 69 2.38 -7.95 6.37
C ASN A 69 2.29 -8.41 4.92
N GLY A 70 3.31 -8.12 4.13
CA GLY A 70 3.45 -8.47 2.73
C GLY A 70 3.53 -9.98 2.48
N ILE A 71 3.87 -10.77 3.49
CA ILE A 71 3.86 -12.24 3.41
C ILE A 71 2.44 -12.77 3.16
N SER A 72 1.42 -12.10 3.68
CA SER A 72 0.01 -12.47 3.47
C SER A 72 -0.52 -12.06 2.09
N PHE A 73 0.24 -11.29 1.30
CA PHE A 73 -0.21 -10.80 0.01
C PHE A 73 -0.07 -11.93 -1.02
N THR A 74 -1.17 -12.25 -1.67
CA THR A 74 -1.22 -13.25 -2.75
C THR A 74 -1.09 -12.62 -4.11
N LYS A 75 -1.63 -11.41 -4.30
CA LYS A 75 -1.60 -10.69 -5.57
C LYS A 75 -1.68 -9.18 -5.36
N LEU A 76 -1.00 -8.43 -6.20
CA LEU A 76 -1.08 -6.96 -6.28
C LEU A 76 -1.52 -6.58 -7.68
N THR A 77 -2.54 -5.74 -7.80
CA THR A 77 -3.03 -5.23 -9.08
C THR A 77 -3.24 -3.73 -9.00
N GLU A 78 -3.08 -3.04 -10.11
CA GLU A 78 -3.33 -1.60 -10.17
C GLU A 78 -4.83 -1.33 -10.16
N ASP A 79 -5.27 -0.37 -9.34
CA ASP A 79 -6.66 0.11 -9.37
C ASP A 79 -6.83 1.03 -10.58
N LYS A 80 -6.95 0.45 -11.78
CA LYS A 80 -7.29 1.20 -12.99
C LYS A 80 -8.76 1.58 -12.90
N HIS A 81 -9.04 2.78 -12.41
CA HIS A 81 -10.31 3.43 -12.70
C HIS A 81 -10.24 3.93 -14.15
N SER A 82 -10.72 3.09 -15.08
CA SER A 82 -11.02 3.49 -16.45
C SER A 82 -12.38 4.16 -16.50
#